data_AF-A0A448ZS17-F1
#
_entry.id   AF-A0A448ZS17-F1
#
_cell.length_a   1.000
_cell.length_b   1.000
_cell.length_c   1.000
_cell.angle_alpha   90.00
_cell.angle_beta   90.00
_cell.angle_gamma   90.00
#
_symmetry.space_group_name_H-M   'P 1'
#
loop_
_entity.id
_entity.type
_entity.pdbx_description
1 polymer ?
#
loop_
_entity_poly.entity_id
_entity_poly.type
_entity_poly.pdbx_seq_one_letter_code
_entity_poly.pdbx_strand_id
1 'polypeptide(L)'
;MDEKIAKLETATAEAALQLGVARQALETAEADLARAKEKYRALSAQLEKSGDSMLVTDTELPELLETRIRAKNVLETIEAKHKTNQRYLDMMIRKRDSANSGEET
;
A
#
# COMPACT_ATOMS: atom_id res chain seq x y z
N MET A 1 29.69 10.83 8.51
CA MET A 1 28.72 10.97 7.39
C MET A 1 28.15 9.61 7.04
N ASP A 2 29.01 8.60 6.89
CA ASP A 2 28.63 7.26 6.43
C ASP A 2 27.68 6.51 7.36
N GLU A 3 27.80 6.65 8.69
CA GLU A 3 26.85 6.03 9.63
C GLU A 3 25.40 6.54 9.43
N LYS A 4 25.24 7.83 9.06
CA LYS A 4 23.92 8.39 8.76
C LYS A 4 23.37 7.88 7.43
N ILE A 5 24.25 7.67 6.44
CA ILE A 5 23.88 7.07 5.15
C ILE A 5 23.45 5.61 5.37
N ALA A 6 24.23 4.81 6.09
CA ALA A 6 23.92 3.41 6.38
C ALA A 6 22.59 3.23 7.13
N LYS A 7 22.31 4.08 8.12
CA LYS A 7 21.01 4.09 8.82
C LYS A 7 19.85 4.41 7.88
N LEU A 8 20.07 5.35 6.95
CA LEU A 8 19.05 5.75 6.00
C LEU A 8 18.84 4.71 4.88
N GLU A 9 19.89 4.03 4.44
CA GLU A 9 19.81 2.87 3.53
C GLU A 9 18.98 1.76 4.15
N THR A 10 19.25 1.43 5.41
CA THR A 10 18.48 0.42 6.16
C THR A 10 17.00 0.81 6.26
N ALA A 11 16.71 2.05 6.67
CA ALA A 11 15.34 2.55 6.75
C ALA A 11 14.63 2.63 5.38
N THR A 12 15.39 2.83 4.29
CA THR A 12 14.85 2.80 2.92
C THR A 12 14.52 1.38 2.49
N ALA A 13 15.41 0.42 2.77
CA ALA A 13 15.20 -1.00 2.47
C ALA A 13 14.00 -1.56 3.25
N GLU A 14 13.86 -1.23 4.53
CA GLU A 14 12.69 -1.59 5.34
C GLU A 14 11.40 -1.01 4.75
N ALA A 15 11.41 0.26 4.34
CA ALA A 15 10.24 0.89 3.71
C ALA A 15 9.89 0.23 2.36
N ALA A 16 10.88 -0.23 1.60
CA ALA A 16 10.66 -0.96 0.35
C ALA A 16 10.03 -2.36 0.60
N LEU A 17 10.45 -3.07 1.65
CA LEU A 17 9.82 -4.33 2.06
C LEU A 17 8.37 -4.09 2.51
N GLN A 18 8.15 -3.08 3.34
CA GLN A 18 6.80 -2.68 3.78
C GLN A 18 5.91 -2.31 2.60
N LEU A 19 6.48 -1.69 1.55
CA LEU A 19 5.76 -1.34 0.34
C LEU A 19 5.26 -2.58 -0.40
N GLY A 20 6.10 -3.61 -0.54
CA GLY A 20 5.71 -4.88 -1.13
C GLY A 20 4.53 -5.54 -0.39
N VAL A 21 4.62 -5.59 0.94
CA VAL A 21 3.55 -6.15 1.79
C VAL A 21 2.25 -5.34 1.65
N ALA A 22 2.34 -4.01 1.67
CA ALA A 22 1.16 -3.14 1.55
C ALA A 22 0.47 -3.26 0.19
N ARG A 23 1.24 -3.44 -0.89
CA ARG A 23 0.70 -3.71 -2.24
C ARG A 23 -0.07 -5.02 -2.28
N GLN A 24 0.51 -6.08 -1.74
CA GLN A 24 -0.14 -7.39 -1.69
C GLN A 24 -1.41 -7.37 -0.83
N ALA A 25 -1.40 -6.62 0.28
CA ALA A 25 -2.57 -6.43 1.12
C ALA A 25 -3.71 -5.69 0.38
N LEU A 26 -3.39 -4.65 -0.39
CA LEU A 26 -4.39 -3.95 -1.20
C LEU A 26 -4.94 -4.85 -2.32
N GLU A 27 -4.07 -5.56 -3.03
CA GLU A 27 -4.49 -6.51 -4.09
C GLU A 27 -5.45 -7.58 -3.54
N THR A 28 -5.13 -8.13 -2.36
CA THR A 28 -5.99 -9.12 -1.70
C THR A 28 -7.35 -8.51 -1.33
N ALA A 29 -7.36 -7.32 -0.72
CA ALA A 29 -8.60 -6.64 -0.34
C ALA A 29 -9.47 -6.27 -1.56
N GLU A 30 -8.86 -5.89 -2.69
CA GLU A 30 -9.57 -5.63 -3.94
C GLU A 30 -10.16 -6.91 -4.53
N ALA A 31 -9.42 -8.02 -4.49
CA ALA A 31 -9.91 -9.32 -4.94
C ALA A 31 -11.08 -9.83 -4.07
N ASP A 32 -10.99 -9.69 -2.74
CA ASP A 32 -12.08 -10.03 -1.82
C ASP A 32 -13.34 -9.20 -2.09
N LEU A 33 -13.19 -7.89 -2.25
CA LEU A 33 -14.31 -7.00 -2.56
C LEU A 33 -14.93 -7.34 -3.92
N ALA A 34 -14.12 -7.69 -4.93
CA ALA A 34 -14.61 -8.11 -6.24
C ALA A 34 -15.43 -9.40 -6.14
N ARG A 35 -14.91 -10.41 -5.42
CA ARG A 35 -15.62 -11.67 -5.17
C ARG A 35 -16.94 -11.46 -4.43
N ALA A 36 -16.96 -10.63 -3.40
CA ALA A 36 -18.18 -10.32 -2.65
C ALA A 36 -19.23 -9.64 -3.53
N LYS A 37 -18.82 -8.66 -4.35
CA LYS A 37 -19.71 -8.00 -5.32
C LYS A 37 -20.27 -8.96 -6.36
N GLU A 38 -19.46 -9.91 -6.84
CA GLU A 38 -19.92 -10.92 -7.79
C GLU A 38 -20.94 -11.87 -7.18
N LYS A 39 -20.68 -12.36 -5.95
CA LYS A 39 -21.64 -13.15 -5.18
C LYS A 39 -22.97 -12.42 -5.01
N TYR A 40 -22.92 -11.13 -4.67
CA TYR A 40 -24.13 -10.32 -4.52
C TYR A 40 -24.91 -10.20 -5.83
N ARG A 41 -24.23 -9.92 -6.95
CA ARG A 41 -24.86 -9.87 -8.28
C ARG A 41 -25.53 -11.20 -8.63
N ALA A 42 -24.87 -12.33 -8.36
CA ALA A 42 -25.42 -13.64 -8.61
C ALA A 42 -26.66 -13.93 -7.75
N LEU A 43 -26.62 -13.54 -6.47
CA LEU A 43 -27.74 -13.68 -5.54
C LEU A 43 -28.94 -12.82 -5.96
N SER A 44 -28.71 -11.55 -6.32
CA SER A 44 -29.77 -10.67 -6.84
C SER A 44 -30.41 -11.26 -8.10
N ALA A 45 -29.60 -11.77 -9.04
CA ALA A 45 -30.11 -12.39 -10.26
C ALA A 45 -30.89 -13.70 -10.00
N GLN A 46 -30.59 -14.42 -8.90
CA GLN A 46 -31.37 -15.59 -8.49
C GLN A 46 -32.71 -15.20 -7.86
N LEU A 47 -32.72 -14.18 -6.99
CA LEU A 47 -33.94 -13.68 -6.34
C LEU A 47 -34.93 -13.09 -7.36
N GLU A 48 -34.43 -12.35 -8.36
CA GLU A 48 -35.25 -11.85 -9.48
C GLU A 48 -35.91 -13.00 -10.27
N LYS A 49 -35.21 -14.14 -10.41
CA LYS A 49 -35.75 -15.32 -11.11
C LYS A 49 -36.71 -16.14 -10.26
N SER A 50 -36.53 -16.20 -8.94
CA SER A 50 -37.42 -16.95 -8.05
C SER A 50 -38.68 -16.18 -7.66
N GLY A 51 -38.72 -14.87 -7.87
CA GLY A 51 -39.84 -14.01 -7.46
C GLY A 51 -39.88 -13.76 -5.95
N ASP A 52 -38.84 -14.17 -5.22
CA ASP A 52 -38.72 -13.93 -3.78
C ASP A 52 -38.25 -12.50 -3.53
N SER A 53 -39.12 -11.71 -2.90
CA SER A 53 -38.78 -10.39 -2.33
C SER A 53 -38.10 -10.58 -0.96
N MET A 54 -36.92 -11.22 -0.92
CA MET A 54 -36.15 -11.30 0.30
C MET A 54 -35.23 -10.07 0.42
N LEU A 55 -35.32 -9.35 1.55
CA LEU A 55 -34.40 -8.25 1.89
C LEU A 55 -32.99 -8.81 2.10
N VAL A 56 -32.14 -8.70 1.09
CA VAL A 56 -30.71 -9.04 1.22
C VAL A 56 -30.03 -7.96 2.04
N THR A 57 -29.71 -8.29 3.30
CA THR A 57 -28.95 -7.41 4.18
C THR A 57 -27.50 -7.88 4.16
N ASP A 58 -26.64 -7.24 3.37
CA ASP A 58 -25.23 -7.60 3.28
C ASP A 58 -24.44 -6.89 4.39
N THR A 59 -23.94 -7.68 5.35
CA THR A 59 -23.12 -7.19 6.47
C THR A 59 -21.62 -7.21 6.15
N GLU A 60 -21.19 -7.88 5.09
CA GLU A 60 -19.77 -8.09 4.76
C GLU A 60 -19.23 -7.03 3.78
N LEU A 61 -20.05 -6.55 2.84
CA LEU A 61 -19.68 -5.52 1.86
C LEU A 61 -19.11 -4.23 2.49
N PRO A 62 -19.75 -3.65 3.53
CA PRO A 62 -19.23 -2.46 4.20
C PRO A 62 -17.84 -2.70 4.84
N GLU A 63 -17.65 -3.85 5.51
CA GLU A 63 -16.39 -4.21 6.16
C GLU A 63 -15.27 -4.43 5.14
N LEU A 64 -15.57 -5.04 3.99
CA LEU A 64 -14.62 -5.22 2.90
C LEU A 64 -14.23 -3.89 2.25
N LEU A 65 -15.18 -2.95 2.13
CA LEU A 65 -14.90 -1.60 1.65
C LEU A 65 -13.96 -0.86 2.62
N GLU A 66 -14.22 -0.94 3.91
CA GLU A 66 -13.33 -0.37 4.93
C GLU A 66 -11.93 -0.98 4.88
N THR A 67 -11.85 -2.31 4.78
CA THR A 67 -10.59 -3.04 4.65
C THR A 67 -9.77 -2.56 3.45
N ARG A 68 -10.41 -2.41 2.28
CA ARG A 68 -9.76 -1.86 1.08
C ARG A 68 -9.27 -0.43 1.30
N ILE A 69 -10.09 0.43 1.92
CA ILE A 69 -9.72 1.82 2.21
C ILE A 69 -8.52 1.87 3.15
N ARG A 70 -8.51 1.08 4.23
CA ARG A 70 -7.38 1.01 5.16
C ARG A 70 -6.11 0.52 4.47
N ALA A 71 -6.20 -0.56 3.67
CA ALA A 71 -5.06 -1.08 2.91
C ALA A 71 -4.48 -0.02 1.95
N LYS A 72 -5.34 0.73 1.26
CA LYS A 72 -4.92 1.83 0.38
C LYS A 72 -4.22 2.95 1.15
N ASN A 73 -4.78 3.39 2.27
CA ASN A 73 -4.17 4.45 3.08
C ASN A 73 -2.80 4.04 3.64
N VAL A 74 -2.66 2.78 4.03
CA VAL A 74 -1.39 2.20 4.49
C VAL A 74 -0.37 2.20 3.35
N LEU A 75 -0.76 1.77 2.15
CA LEU A 75 0.09 1.79 0.97
C LEU A 75 0.59 3.21 0.67
N GLU A 76 -0.31 4.19 0.57
CA GLU A 76 0.03 5.59 0.28
C GLU A 76 1.01 6.17 1.32
N THR A 77 0.81 5.83 2.60
CA THR A 77 1.68 6.27 3.70
C THR A 77 3.09 5.69 3.55
N ILE A 78 3.20 4.39 3.24
CA ILE A 78 4.48 3.71 3.07
C ILE A 78 5.19 4.21 1.80
N GLU A 79 4.47 4.47 0.72
CA GLU A 79 5.01 5.07 -0.51
C GLU A 79 5.61 6.46 -0.23
N ALA A 80 4.89 7.30 0.52
CA ALA A 80 5.39 8.61 0.92
C ALA A 80 6.66 8.50 1.78
N LYS A 81 6.70 7.57 2.74
CA LYS A 81 7.88 7.31 3.57
C LYS A 81 9.07 6.82 2.73
N HIS A 82 8.86 5.84 1.87
CA HIS A 82 9.91 5.30 1.00
C HIS A 82 10.50 6.38 0.08
N LYS A 83 9.63 7.17 -0.58
CA LYS A 83 10.04 8.28 -1.45
C LYS A 83 10.84 9.35 -0.70
N THR A 84 10.43 9.64 0.53
CA THR A 84 11.12 10.62 1.38
C THR A 84 12.50 10.12 1.78
N ASN A 85 12.61 8.85 2.20
CA ASN A 85 13.89 8.24 2.56
C ASN A 85 14.86 8.21 1.37
N GLN A 86 14.39 7.82 0.18
CA GLN A 86 15.20 7.85 -1.05
C GLN A 86 15.73 9.25 -1.36
N ARG A 87 14.88 10.29 -1.28
CA ARG A 87 15.31 11.68 -1.54
C ARG A 87 16.40 12.13 -0.57
N TYR A 88 16.27 11.80 0.72
CA TYR A 88 17.31 12.12 1.69
C TYR A 88 18.59 11.33 1.45
N LEU A 89 18.48 10.07 1.02
CA LEU A 89 19.63 9.23 0.71
C LEU A 89 20.43 9.80 -0.45
N ASP A 90 19.76 10.14 -1.55
CA ASP A 90 20.38 10.78 -2.71
C ASP A 90 21.08 12.09 -2.33
N MET A 91 20.44 12.91 -1.48
CA MET A 91 21.02 14.16 -1.02
C MET A 91 22.28 13.94 -0.17
N MET A 92 22.27 12.94 0.71
CA MET A 92 23.40 12.64 1.60
C MET A 92 24.58 12.06 0.84
N ILE A 93 24.33 11.19 -0.14
CA ILE A 93 25.36 10.65 -1.04
C ILE A 93 26.02 11.79 -1.81
N ARG A 94 25.22 12.64 -2.49
CA ARG A 94 25.75 13.80 -3.23
C ARG A 94 26.58 14.72 -2.33
N LYS A 95 26.11 14.99 -1.11
CA LYS A 95 26.82 15.86 -0.17
C LYS A 95 28.15 15.24 0.30
N ARG A 96 28.20 13.92 0.49
CA ARG A 96 29.46 13.21 0.79
C ARG A 96 30.42 13.30 -0.39
N ASP A 97 29.94 13.03 -1.59
CA ASP A 97 30.77 13.02 -2.79
C ASP A 97 31.34 14.42 -3.08
N SER A 98 30.54 15.49 -2.89
CA SER A 98 31.03 16.87 -2.98
C SER A 98 32.04 17.26 -1.91
N ALA A 99 31.92 16.71 -0.69
CA ALA A 99 32.89 16.96 0.38
C ALA A 99 34.23 16.30 0.08
N ASN A 100 34.22 15.07 -0.43
CA ASN A 100 35.44 14.35 -0.81
C ASN A 100 36.15 14.96 -2.02
N SER A 101 35.43 15.57 -2.96
CA SER A 101 36.03 16.28 -4.11
C SER A 101 36.63 17.65 -3.76
N GLY A 102 36.37 18.17 -2.56
CA GLY A 102 36.86 19.48 -2.09
C GLY A 102 38.11 19.43 -1.22
N GLU A 103 38.58 18.24 -0.83
CA GLU A 103 39.78 18.04 0.00
C GLU A 103 41.08 17.83 -0.82
N GLU A 104 41.00 17.83 -2.16
CA GLU A 104 42.17 17.61 -3.05
C GLU A 104 42.89 18.89 -3.53
N THR A 105 42.68 20.06 -2.91
CA THR A 105 43.43 21.31 -3.21
C THR A 105 44.03 21.94 -1.97
#